data_AF-V5IA05-F1
#
_entry.id   AF-V5IA05-F1
#
_cell.length_a   1.000
_cell.length_b   1.000
_cell.length_c   1.000
_cell.angle_alpha   90.00
_cell.angle_beta   90.00
_cell.angle_gamma   90.00
#
_symmetry.space_group_name_H-M   'P 1'
#
loop_
_entity.id
_entity.type
_entity.pdbx_description
1 polymer ?
#
loop_
_entity_poly.entity_id
_entity_poly.type
_entity_poly.pdbx_seq_one_letter_code
_entity_poly.pdbx_strand_id
1 'polypeptide(L)'
;MPRGKFTNHKGRNRRFTNPEELEEERRREEQKKKWRQQQGVSSSEESDDEATGDKKISEESGSESEEESSEEDKKAKGVSNLIEIENPNRVQKKVKKLSTLNTTDLESKPQLSRREREEIERQRAQAHYQKLHAEGKTDQARADLARLAIIKQQREEAKKRREAEQKEKENAAKEKTAQVKRSRTERKGKCC
;
A
#
# COMPACT_ATOMS: atom_id res chain seq x y z
N MET A 1 -39.21 -23.10 21.66
CA MET A 1 -38.63 -23.34 20.31
C MET A 1 -37.39 -22.48 20.16
N PRO A 2 -36.20 -23.05 19.92
CA PRO A 2 -34.97 -22.26 19.81
C PRO A 2 -34.93 -21.56 18.44
N ARG A 3 -34.80 -20.23 18.44
CA ARG A 3 -34.66 -19.43 17.21
C ARG A 3 -33.26 -19.65 16.64
N GLY A 4 -33.19 -20.01 15.36
CA GLY A 4 -31.97 -20.48 14.69
C GLY A 4 -30.80 -19.51 14.80
N LYS A 5 -29.60 -20.10 14.96
CA LYS A 5 -28.27 -19.46 15.08
C LYS A 5 -27.78 -18.70 13.84
N PHE A 6 -28.62 -18.47 12.82
CA PHE A 6 -28.18 -17.86 11.57
C PHE A 6 -28.72 -16.44 11.42
N THR A 7 -27.80 -15.49 11.36
CA THR A 7 -28.09 -14.08 11.10
C THR A 7 -28.43 -13.90 9.62
N ASN A 8 -29.66 -13.45 9.34
CA ASN A 8 -30.08 -13.13 7.98
C ASN A 8 -29.42 -11.83 7.52
N HIS A 9 -28.46 -11.93 6.61
CA HIS A 9 -27.73 -10.79 6.05
C HIS A 9 -28.47 -10.09 4.89
N LYS A 10 -29.70 -10.52 4.59
CA LYS A 10 -30.49 -10.00 3.47
C LYS A 10 -31.05 -8.62 3.83
N GLY A 11 -30.64 -7.59 3.10
CA GLY A 11 -31.03 -6.19 3.34
C GLY A 11 -30.03 -5.36 4.15
N ARG A 12 -28.91 -5.95 4.61
CA ARG A 12 -27.83 -5.18 5.22
C ARG A 12 -27.07 -4.42 4.12
N ASN A 13 -26.81 -3.13 4.37
CA ASN A 13 -26.09 -2.29 3.43
C ASN A 13 -24.70 -2.89 3.16
N ARG A 14 -24.35 -3.11 1.89
CA ARG A 14 -23.06 -3.70 1.50
C ARG A 14 -21.98 -2.65 1.74
N ARG A 15 -21.26 -2.77 2.86
CA ARG A 15 -20.05 -1.98 3.09
C ARG A 15 -18.94 -2.59 2.25
N PHE A 16 -18.51 -1.86 1.24
CA PHE A 16 -17.24 -2.15 0.57
C PHE A 16 -16.16 -1.55 1.46
N THR A 17 -15.24 -2.38 1.95
CA THR A 17 -14.07 -1.90 2.68
C THR A 17 -13.28 -0.96 1.78
N ASN A 18 -13.00 0.25 2.25
CA ASN A 18 -12.22 1.20 1.46
C ASN A 18 -10.79 0.67 1.32
N PRO A 19 -10.12 0.90 0.17
CA PRO A 19 -8.75 0.44 -0.03
C PRO A 19 -7.78 1.00 1.01
N GLU A 20 -8.02 2.23 1.48
CA GLU A 20 -7.25 2.88 2.55
C GLU A 20 -7.44 2.19 3.90
N GLU A 21 -8.66 1.73 4.20
CA GLU A 21 -9.00 1.03 5.45
C GLU A 21 -8.32 -0.35 5.54
N LEU A 22 -8.23 -1.06 4.40
CA LEU A 22 -7.47 -2.31 4.28
C LEU A 22 -5.96 -2.11 4.51
N GLU A 23 -5.41 -0.98 4.04
CA GLU A 23 -3.99 -0.70 4.20
C GLU A 23 -3.64 -0.28 5.63
N GLU A 24 -4.53 0.46 6.30
CA GLU A 24 -4.42 0.75 7.73
C GLU A 24 -4.51 -0.52 8.58
N GLU A 25 -5.38 -1.45 8.21
CA GLU A 25 -5.52 -2.74 8.88
C GLU A 25 -4.24 -3.56 8.75
N ARG A 26 -3.67 -3.66 7.54
CA ARG A 26 -2.35 -4.29 7.30
C ARG A 26 -1.25 -3.64 8.13
N ARG A 27 -1.22 -2.30 8.18
CA ARG A 27 -0.23 -1.55 8.97
C ARG A 27 -0.37 -1.82 10.47
N ARG A 28 -1.60 -1.94 10.97
CA ARG A 28 -1.89 -2.25 12.37
C ARG A 28 -1.48 -3.68 12.72
N GLU A 29 -1.72 -4.64 11.83
CA GLU A 29 -1.26 -6.03 11.99
C GLU A 29 0.27 -6.14 11.97
N GLU A 30 0.95 -5.45 11.05
CA GLU A 30 2.40 -5.41 11.00
C GLU A 30 2.99 -4.82 12.29
N GLN A 31 2.40 -3.75 12.84
CA GLN A 31 2.80 -3.18 14.11
C GLN A 31 2.57 -4.15 15.27
N LYS A 32 1.41 -4.80 15.34
CA LYS A 32 1.13 -5.83 16.34
C LYS A 32 2.11 -6.99 16.25
N LYS A 33 2.46 -7.43 15.04
CA LYS A 33 3.42 -8.51 14.79
C LYS A 33 4.83 -8.11 15.23
N LYS A 34 5.26 -6.88 14.94
CA LYS A 34 6.53 -6.32 15.43
C LYS A 34 6.56 -6.23 16.95
N TRP A 35 5.49 -5.76 17.57
CA TRP A 35 5.36 -5.71 19.03
C TRP A 35 5.45 -7.10 19.65
N ARG A 36 4.75 -8.09 19.06
CA ARG A 36 4.77 -9.50 19.48
C ARG A 36 6.15 -10.13 19.35
N GLN A 37 6.88 -9.82 18.28
CA GLN A 37 8.27 -10.26 18.08
C GLN A 37 9.23 -9.64 19.09
N GLN A 38 9.07 -8.35 19.41
CA GLN A 38 9.90 -7.67 20.43
C GLN A 38 9.63 -8.21 21.84
N GLN A 39 8.39 -8.60 22.13
CA GLN A 39 8.00 -9.21 23.41
C GLN A 39 8.29 -10.72 23.50
N GLY A 40 8.91 -11.33 22.47
CA GLY A 40 9.37 -12.72 22.51
C GLY A 40 8.27 -13.78 22.58
N VAL A 41 7.00 -13.41 22.40
CA VAL A 41 5.88 -14.35 22.36
C VAL A 41 5.82 -15.02 20.99
N SER A 42 6.55 -16.13 20.89
CA SER A 42 6.63 -16.99 19.70
C SER A 42 5.26 -17.53 19.32
N SER A 43 4.98 -17.47 18.02
CA SER A 43 3.78 -17.91 17.32
C SER A 43 3.49 -19.41 17.55
N SER A 44 2.68 -19.73 18.55
CA SER A 44 2.01 -21.03 18.64
C SER A 44 0.66 -20.85 19.31
N GLU A 45 -0.29 -20.32 18.54
CA GLU A 45 -1.71 -20.65 18.56
C GLU A 45 -2.41 -19.70 17.57
N GLU A 46 -2.63 -20.21 16.37
CA GLU A 46 -3.77 -19.80 15.56
C GLU A 46 -4.94 -20.67 16.05
N SER A 47 -5.83 -20.11 16.87
CA SER A 47 -7.18 -20.64 17.05
C SER A 47 -8.07 -19.57 17.69
N ASP A 48 -9.04 -19.11 16.89
CA ASP A 48 -10.42 -18.75 17.27
C ASP A 48 -10.64 -18.03 18.61
N ASP A 49 -10.92 -16.72 18.59
CA ASP A 49 -11.94 -16.14 19.49
C ASP A 49 -12.48 -14.81 18.95
N GLU A 50 -13.62 -14.90 18.26
CA GLU A 50 -14.61 -13.83 18.21
C GLU A 50 -15.23 -13.68 19.61
N ALA A 51 -14.81 -12.66 20.38
CA ALA A 51 -15.53 -12.27 21.59
C ALA A 51 -15.59 -10.75 21.75
N THR A 52 -16.82 -10.27 21.57
CA THR A 52 -17.37 -9.02 22.07
C THR A 52 -16.93 -8.72 23.51
N GLY A 53 -16.44 -7.50 23.77
CA GLY A 53 -16.07 -7.09 25.12
C GLY A 53 -15.76 -5.60 25.23
N ASP A 54 -16.83 -4.80 25.36
CA ASP A 54 -16.79 -3.42 25.84
C ASP A 54 -16.04 -3.35 27.18
N LYS A 55 -15.01 -2.49 27.31
CA LYS A 55 -14.50 -2.04 28.60
C LYS A 55 -13.72 -0.74 28.46
N LYS A 56 -14.36 0.34 28.89
CA LYS A 56 -13.73 1.62 29.24
C LYS A 56 -12.58 1.43 30.24
N ILE A 57 -11.46 2.11 30.00
CA ILE A 57 -10.46 2.54 31.00
C ILE A 57 -9.94 3.89 30.46
N SER A 58 -10.62 4.97 30.78
CA SER A 58 -10.35 5.91 31.89
C SER A 58 -9.12 6.79 31.63
N GLU A 59 -9.40 8.08 31.63
CA GLU A 59 -8.47 9.19 31.64
C GLU A 59 -7.60 9.21 32.91
N GLU A 60 -6.55 10.03 32.83
CA GLU A 60 -5.80 10.66 33.93
C GLU A 60 -4.55 9.93 34.49
N SER A 61 -3.38 10.47 34.10
CA SER A 61 -2.17 10.73 34.91
C SER A 61 -1.14 11.31 33.94
N GLY A 62 -0.64 12.56 34.00
CA GLY A 62 -0.48 13.49 35.11
C GLY A 62 0.95 13.38 35.67
N SER A 63 1.93 14.07 35.06
CA SER A 63 3.22 14.53 35.64
C SER A 63 4.10 15.10 34.50
N GLU A 64 4.13 16.42 34.31
CA GLU A 64 5.07 17.41 34.89
C GLU A 64 6.43 17.46 34.19
N SER A 65 6.67 18.65 33.60
CA SER A 65 7.91 19.41 33.61
C SER A 65 9.22 18.69 33.25
N GLU A 66 9.77 19.00 32.07
CA GLU A 66 11.21 19.23 31.93
C GLU A 66 11.41 20.43 30.99
N GLU A 67 11.94 21.48 31.60
CA GLU A 67 12.33 22.76 31.04
C GLU A 67 13.51 22.55 30.08
N GLU A 68 13.28 22.69 28.77
CA GLU A 68 14.33 22.68 27.74
C GLU A 68 15.17 23.95 27.92
N SER A 69 16.20 23.83 28.76
CA SER A 69 17.17 24.89 29.02
C SER A 69 18.07 25.03 27.80
N SER A 70 17.69 25.96 26.91
CA SER A 70 18.51 26.45 25.80
C SER A 70 19.91 26.82 26.30
N GLU A 71 20.92 26.05 25.89
CA GLU A 71 22.32 26.27 26.22
C GLU A 71 22.95 27.34 25.30
N GLU A 72 22.38 28.54 25.36
CA GLU A 72 23.04 29.75 24.87
C GLU A 72 23.83 30.41 26.01
N ASP A 73 25.14 30.47 25.81
CA ASP A 73 26.07 31.37 26.49
C ASP A 73 26.10 31.34 28.03
N LYS A 74 26.45 30.18 28.60
CA LYS A 74 26.99 30.15 29.97
C LYS A 74 28.35 30.85 29.99
N LYS A 75 28.37 32.17 30.24
CA LYS A 75 29.57 32.94 30.62
C LYS A 75 30.32 32.14 31.68
N ALA A 76 31.58 31.77 31.42
CA ALA A 76 32.34 30.90 32.29
C ALA A 76 32.30 31.41 33.74
N LYS A 77 31.80 30.57 34.65
CA LYS A 77 31.59 30.92 36.06
C LYS A 77 32.90 30.72 36.82
N GLY A 78 33.46 31.80 37.35
CA GLY A 78 34.59 31.76 38.28
C GLY A 78 35.98 31.59 37.64
N VAL A 79 36.89 30.92 38.35
CA VAL A 79 38.33 30.80 38.01
C VAL A 79 38.60 29.81 36.86
N SER A 80 37.56 29.15 36.34
CA SER A 80 37.68 28.11 35.30
C SER A 80 38.32 28.59 33.99
N ASN A 81 38.27 29.89 33.69
CA ASN A 81 38.94 30.48 32.52
C ASN A 81 40.43 30.76 32.72
N LEU A 82 40.92 30.78 33.97
CA LEU A 82 42.32 31.05 34.30
C LEU A 82 43.15 29.75 34.39
N ILE A 83 42.48 28.60 34.55
CA ILE A 83 43.14 27.30 34.65
C ILE A 83 43.28 26.71 33.25
N GLU A 84 44.51 26.51 32.81
CA GLU A 84 44.82 25.85 31.54
C GLU A 84 44.54 24.35 31.67
N ILE A 85 43.56 23.86 30.90
CA ILE A 85 43.18 22.44 30.93
C ILE A 85 44.07 21.67 29.94
N GLU A 86 45.15 21.07 30.44
CA GLU A 86 46.11 20.21 29.71
C GLU A 86 45.58 18.78 29.47
N ASN A 87 44.27 18.61 29.26
CA ASN A 87 43.74 17.28 28.95
C ASN A 87 43.98 16.96 27.46
N PRO A 88 44.82 15.98 27.11
CA PRO A 88 45.17 15.67 25.72
C PRO A 88 43.99 15.15 24.89
N ASN A 89 42.95 14.61 25.53
CA ASN A 89 41.72 14.16 24.86
C ASN A 89 40.65 15.27 24.78
N ARG A 90 40.93 16.49 25.25
CA ARG A 90 39.96 17.59 25.23
C ARG A 90 39.85 18.19 23.83
N VAL A 91 38.74 17.89 23.17
CA VAL A 91 38.40 18.50 21.88
C VAL A 91 38.01 19.96 22.08
N GLN A 92 38.94 20.88 21.78
CA GLN A 92 38.68 22.31 21.80
C GLN A 92 37.86 22.72 20.56
N LYS A 93 36.61 23.15 20.75
CA LYS A 93 35.77 23.68 19.67
C LYS A 93 36.24 25.10 19.32
N LYS A 94 37.07 25.24 18.28
CA LYS A 94 37.43 26.55 17.71
C LYS A 94 36.28 27.03 16.83
N VAL A 95 35.77 28.24 17.08
CA VAL A 95 34.74 28.88 16.26
C VAL A 95 35.31 29.21 14.87
N LYS A 96 34.93 28.43 13.85
CA LYS A 96 35.29 28.69 12.45
C LYS A 96 34.32 29.71 11.86
N LYS A 97 34.83 30.67 11.10
CA LYS A 97 34.01 31.68 10.41
C LYS A 97 33.28 31.03 9.23
N LEU A 98 31.98 31.30 9.09
CA LEU A 98 31.11 30.72 8.06
C LEU A 98 31.63 30.92 6.63
N SER A 99 32.34 32.03 6.37
CA SER A 99 32.91 32.34 5.05
C SER A 99 34.03 31.38 4.61
N THR A 100 34.78 30.81 5.57
CA THR A 100 35.89 29.88 5.27
C THR A 100 35.47 28.43 5.11
N LEU A 101 34.28 28.04 5.56
CA LEU A 101 33.76 26.67 5.38
C LEU A 101 33.20 26.46 3.96
N ASN A 102 32.55 27.49 3.40
CA ASN A 102 31.94 27.39 2.07
C ASN A 102 32.95 27.28 0.93
N THR A 103 34.20 27.70 1.09
CA THR A 103 35.19 27.70 0.01
C THR A 103 36.02 26.41 -0.06
N THR A 104 36.22 25.70 1.06
CA THR A 104 37.05 24.49 1.10
C THR A 104 36.26 23.19 0.98
N ASP A 105 34.97 23.17 1.37
CA ASP A 105 34.15 21.95 1.34
C ASP A 105 33.43 21.69 0.00
N LEU A 106 33.43 22.65 -0.94
CA LEU A 106 32.75 22.50 -2.23
C LEU A 106 33.58 21.74 -3.30
N GLU A 107 34.90 21.69 -3.19
CA GLU A 107 35.77 21.02 -4.17
C GLU A 107 35.93 19.51 -3.90
N SER A 108 35.76 19.08 -2.65
CA SER A 108 35.73 17.66 -2.29
C SER A 108 34.30 17.26 -1.94
N LYS A 109 33.55 16.77 -2.93
CA LYS A 109 32.26 16.11 -2.69
C LYS A 109 32.44 15.16 -1.51
N PRO A 110 31.65 15.29 -0.43
CA PRO A 110 31.81 14.45 0.74
C PRO A 110 31.73 12.99 0.27
N GLN A 111 32.84 12.27 0.45
CA GLN A 111 32.91 10.88 0.08
C GLN A 111 31.98 10.15 1.05
N LEU A 112 30.74 9.91 0.59
CA LEU A 112 29.74 9.15 1.33
C LEU A 112 30.41 7.92 1.91
N SER A 113 30.17 7.69 3.21
CA SER A 113 30.73 6.55 3.92
C SER A 113 30.42 5.29 3.14
N ARG A 114 31.30 4.29 3.17
CA ARG A 114 31.11 3.03 2.44
C ARG A 114 29.70 2.45 2.66
N ARG A 115 29.20 2.57 3.89
CA ARG A 115 27.83 2.17 4.27
C ARG A 115 26.75 2.95 3.54
N GLU A 116 26.90 4.26 3.44
CA GLU A 116 25.92 5.14 2.77
C GLU A 116 25.90 4.89 1.25
N ARG A 117 27.04 4.58 0.64
CA ARG A 117 27.10 4.21 -0.80
C ARG A 117 26.37 2.91 -1.06
N GLU A 118 26.65 1.87 -0.27
CA GLU A 118 25.99 0.56 -0.39
C GLU A 118 24.47 0.69 -0.14
N GLU A 119 24.04 1.56 0.78
CA GLU A 119 22.63 1.79 1.06
C GLU A 119 21.91 2.53 -0.09
N ILE A 120 22.53 3.55 -0.67
CA ILE A 120 22.00 4.25 -1.84
C ILE A 120 21.94 3.31 -3.06
N GLU A 121 22.94 2.47 -3.26
CA GLU A 121 22.94 1.48 -4.34
C GLU A 121 21.84 0.43 -4.12
N ARG A 122 21.64 -0.03 -2.89
CA ARG A 122 20.54 -0.93 -2.54
C ARG A 122 19.18 -0.29 -2.83
N GLN A 123 18.99 0.98 -2.45
CA GLN A 123 17.76 1.72 -2.75
C GLN A 123 17.55 1.88 -4.26
N ARG A 124 18.60 2.23 -5.01
CA ARG A 124 18.55 2.35 -6.47
C ARG A 124 18.22 1.02 -7.15
N ALA A 125 18.82 -0.09 -6.69
CA ALA A 125 18.55 -1.42 -7.21
C ALA A 125 17.10 -1.85 -6.95
N GLN A 126 16.58 -1.57 -5.74
CA GLN A 126 15.18 -1.83 -5.41
C GLN A 126 14.23 -1.00 -6.28
N ALA A 127 14.49 0.30 -6.42
CA ALA A 127 13.70 1.18 -7.29
C ALA A 127 13.74 0.71 -8.75
N HIS A 128 14.90 0.29 -9.23
CA HIS A 128 15.05 -0.26 -10.58
C HIS A 128 14.28 -1.56 -10.76
N TYR A 129 14.34 -2.48 -9.79
CA TYR A 129 13.55 -3.71 -9.81
C TYR A 129 12.05 -3.42 -9.83
N GLN A 130 11.58 -2.52 -8.96
CA GLN A 130 10.18 -2.09 -8.92
C GLN A 130 9.75 -1.46 -10.25
N LYS A 131 10.61 -0.62 -10.85
CA LYS A 131 10.36 -0.04 -12.17
C LYS A 131 10.25 -1.11 -13.26
N LEU A 132 11.17 -2.06 -13.32
CA LEU A 132 11.11 -3.17 -14.27
C LEU A 132 9.88 -4.07 -14.04
N HIS A 133 9.47 -4.24 -12.79
CA HIS A 133 8.27 -4.99 -12.44
C HIS A 133 7.01 -4.27 -12.91
N ALA A 134 6.92 -2.95 -12.67
CA ALA A 134 5.84 -2.10 -13.16
C ALA A 134 5.79 -2.04 -14.69
N GLU A 135 6.94 -2.01 -15.37
CA GLU A 135 7.05 -2.11 -16.83
C GLU A 135 6.68 -3.49 -17.36
N GLY A 136 6.47 -4.49 -16.49
CA GLY A 136 6.11 -5.84 -16.91
C GLY A 136 7.28 -6.66 -17.43
N LYS A 137 8.53 -6.27 -17.17
CA LYS A 137 9.73 -6.94 -17.71
C LYS A 137 10.22 -8.09 -16.84
N THR A 138 9.96 -8.06 -15.53
CA THR A 138 10.26 -9.21 -14.64
C THR A 138 9.42 -10.42 -15.01
N ASP A 139 9.94 -11.63 -14.80
CA ASP A 139 9.24 -12.87 -15.17
C ASP A 139 7.87 -13.01 -14.51
N GLN A 140 7.76 -12.57 -13.25
CA GLN A 140 6.52 -12.54 -12.50
C GLN A 140 5.48 -11.62 -13.17
N ALA A 141 5.85 -10.38 -13.47
CA ALA A 141 4.95 -9.43 -14.11
C ALA A 141 4.59 -9.86 -15.54
N ARG A 142 5.52 -10.48 -16.29
CA ARG A 142 5.23 -11.08 -17.60
C ARG A 142 4.19 -12.19 -17.50
N ALA A 143 4.32 -13.07 -16.51
CA ALA A 143 3.36 -14.15 -16.28
C ALA A 143 1.97 -13.61 -15.93
N ASP A 144 1.89 -12.58 -15.09
CA ASP A 144 0.61 -11.97 -14.72
C ASP A 144 -0.04 -11.22 -15.88
N LEU A 145 0.75 -10.49 -16.69
CA LEU A 145 0.25 -9.89 -17.94
C LEU A 145 -0.25 -10.96 -18.91
N ALA A 146 0.46 -12.08 -19.05
CA ALA A 146 0.04 -13.20 -19.90
C ALA A 146 -1.28 -13.81 -19.40
N ARG A 147 -1.44 -14.01 -18.08
CA ARG A 147 -2.71 -14.45 -17.47
C ARG A 147 -3.85 -13.48 -17.78
N LEU A 148 -3.61 -12.18 -17.61
CA LEU A 148 -4.60 -11.15 -17.92
C LEU A 148 -4.96 -11.13 -19.41
N ALA A 149 -3.99 -11.33 -20.30
CA ALA A 149 -4.22 -11.40 -21.74
C ALA A 149 -5.14 -12.59 -22.10
N ILE A 150 -4.92 -13.77 -21.52
CA ILE A 150 -5.79 -14.94 -21.71
C ILE A 150 -7.23 -14.62 -21.28
N ILE A 151 -7.41 -13.99 -20.12
CA ILE A 151 -8.76 -13.62 -19.63
C ILE A 151 -9.42 -12.60 -20.57
N LYS A 152 -8.67 -11.61 -21.07
CA LYS A 152 -9.19 -10.64 -22.04
C LYS A 152 -9.64 -11.32 -23.32
N GLN A 153 -8.80 -12.22 -23.87
CA GLN A 153 -9.15 -13.02 -25.06
C GLN A 153 -10.41 -13.84 -24.84
N GLN A 154 -10.51 -14.58 -23.74
CA GLN A 154 -11.72 -15.36 -23.42
C GLN A 154 -12.98 -14.48 -23.30
N ARG A 155 -12.85 -13.28 -22.72
CA ARG A 155 -13.97 -12.33 -22.62
C ARG A 155 -14.37 -11.79 -23.98
N GLU A 156 -13.42 -11.44 -24.82
CA GLU A 156 -13.67 -10.94 -26.18
C GLU A 156 -14.28 -12.03 -27.06
N GLU A 157 -13.75 -13.25 -27.01
CA GLU A 157 -14.31 -14.41 -27.70
C GLU A 157 -15.72 -14.73 -27.23
N ALA A 158 -15.99 -14.71 -25.92
CA ALA A 158 -17.33 -14.90 -25.38
C ALA A 158 -18.30 -13.80 -25.82
N LYS A 159 -17.87 -12.54 -25.86
CA LYS A 159 -18.67 -11.42 -26.39
C LYS A 159 -18.95 -11.61 -27.88
N LYS A 160 -17.92 -11.91 -28.68
CA LYS A 160 -18.05 -12.16 -30.12
C LYS A 160 -18.97 -13.34 -30.41
N ARG A 161 -18.87 -14.43 -29.63
CA ARG A 161 -19.77 -15.58 -29.72
C ARG A 161 -21.22 -15.20 -29.40
N ARG A 162 -21.45 -14.42 -28.35
CA ARG A 162 -22.79 -13.93 -27.99
C ARG A 162 -23.38 -13.03 -29.07
N GLU A 163 -22.59 -12.11 -29.62
CA GLU A 163 -23.02 -11.23 -30.71
C GLU A 163 -23.32 -12.00 -32.00
N ALA A 164 -22.51 -13.00 -32.34
CA ALA A 164 -22.75 -13.87 -33.49
C ALA A 164 -24.05 -14.67 -33.31
N GLU A 165 -24.25 -15.31 -32.15
CA GLU A 165 -25.47 -16.05 -31.84
C GLU A 165 -26.71 -15.15 -31.82
N GLN A 166 -26.59 -13.92 -31.31
CA GLN A 166 -27.68 -12.93 -31.38
C GLN A 166 -28.02 -12.55 -32.82
N LYS A 167 -27.01 -12.27 -33.67
CA LYS A 167 -27.22 -11.96 -35.09
C LYS A 167 -27.85 -13.13 -35.85
N GLU A 168 -27.43 -14.37 -35.59
CA GLU A 168 -28.02 -15.57 -36.19
C GLU A 168 -29.48 -15.75 -35.74
N LYS A 169 -29.78 -15.57 -34.46
CA LYS A 169 -31.17 -15.61 -33.95
C LYS A 169 -32.04 -14.52 -34.55
N GLU A 170 -31.52 -13.30 -34.69
CA GLU A 170 -32.24 -12.20 -35.33
C GLU A 170 -32.48 -12.47 -36.82
N ASN A 171 -31.49 -12.98 -37.55
CA ASN A 171 -31.63 -13.33 -38.96
C ASN A 171 -32.63 -14.48 -39.13
N ALA A 172 -32.55 -15.53 -38.31
CA ALA A 172 -33.53 -16.62 -38.32
C ALA A 172 -34.94 -16.11 -37.95
N ALA A 173 -35.07 -15.15 -37.01
CA ALA A 173 -36.36 -14.53 -36.70
C ALA A 173 -36.88 -13.66 -37.86
N LYS A 174 -36.01 -12.90 -38.52
CA LYS A 174 -36.35 -12.12 -39.73
C LYS A 174 -36.78 -13.03 -40.88
N GLU A 175 -36.10 -14.14 -41.11
CA GLU A 175 -36.47 -15.13 -42.13
C GLU A 175 -37.79 -15.81 -41.81
N LYS A 176 -37.99 -16.25 -40.56
CA LYS A 176 -39.27 -16.84 -40.11
C LYS A 176 -40.42 -15.85 -40.27
N THR A 177 -40.23 -14.59 -39.85
CA THR A 177 -41.28 -13.56 -40.01
C THR A 177 -41.52 -13.21 -41.48
N ALA A 178 -40.49 -13.19 -42.33
CA ALA A 178 -40.63 -13.00 -43.77
C ALA A 178 -41.36 -14.17 -44.45
N GLN A 179 -41.06 -15.42 -44.07
CA GLN A 179 -41.73 -16.61 -44.58
C GLN A 179 -43.20 -16.64 -44.16
N VAL A 180 -43.52 -16.30 -42.90
CA VAL A 180 -44.90 -16.17 -42.43
C VAL A 180 -45.64 -15.08 -43.21
N LYS A 181 -45.02 -13.92 -43.43
CA LYS A 181 -45.60 -12.83 -44.24
C LYS A 181 -45.87 -13.27 -45.68
N ARG A 182 -44.90 -13.93 -46.34
CA ARG A 182 -45.06 -14.46 -47.71
C ARG A 182 -46.20 -15.48 -47.80
N SER A 183 -46.25 -16.44 -46.88
CA SER A 183 -47.32 -17.44 -46.85
C SER A 183 -48.70 -16.81 -46.63
N ARG A 184 -48.78 -15.75 -45.81
CA ARG A 184 -50.01 -14.99 -45.59
C ARG A 184 -50.43 -14.19 -46.83
N THR A 185 -49.50 -13.59 -47.57
CA THR A 185 -49.82 -12.88 -48.82
C THR A 185 -50.27 -13.83 -49.92
N GLU A 186 -49.65 -15.01 -50.06
CA GLU A 186 -50.06 -16.03 -51.02
C GLU A 186 -51.47 -16.56 -50.74
N ARG A 187 -51.79 -16.86 -49.47
CA ARG A 187 -53.16 -17.28 -49.09
C ARG A 187 -54.20 -16.22 -49.42
N LYS A 188 -53.87 -14.93 -49.25
CA LYS A 188 -54.80 -13.82 -49.54
C LYS A 188 -55.02 -13.64 -51.05
N GLY A 189 -54.01 -13.85 -51.88
CA GLY A 189 -54.13 -13.78 -53.35
C GLY A 189 -54.84 -14.98 -53.99
N LYS A 190 -54.95 -16.13 -53.29
CA LYS A 190 -55.65 -17.32 -53.77
C LYS A 190 -57.17 -17.32 -53.50
N CYS A 191 -57.65 -16.36 -52.70
CA CYS A 191 -59.06 -16.22 -52.30
C CYS A 191 -59.85 -15.15 -53.09
N CYS A 192 -59.22 -14.54 -54.10
CA CYS A 192 -59.86 -13.65 -55.08
C CYS A 192 -59.84 -14.33 -56.45
#